data_AF-A0A7J4DNV9-F1
#
_entry.id   AF-A0A7J4DNV9-F1
#
_cell.length_a   1.000
_cell.length_b   1.000
_cell.length_c   1.000
_cell.angle_alpha   90.00
_cell.angle_beta   90.00
_cell.angle_gamma   90.00
#
_symmetry.space_group_name_H-M   'P 1'
#
loop_
_entity.id
_entity.type
_entity.pdbx_description
1 polymer ?
#
loop_
_entity_poly.entity_id
_entity_poly.type
_entity_poly.pdbx_seq_one_letter_code
_entity_poly.pdbx_strand_id
1 'polypeptide(L)'
;MTPEGRFANIADIEPDSSIVFPFPRTGDDEKDSEPFRRYQLIRLASNAGGDANDASALRIYSMVCVHLWCLWDYVEGREIEINGEKLTGNIECPCHGSNYDPRTGLAHKGPAMMQSKPNDALPTLPLEVDENGDIWVLPPDTSLEKNGVIGLGRYV
;
A
#
# COMPACT_ATOMS: atom_id res chain seq x y z
N MET A 1 6.26 0.65 -14.18
CA MET A 1 7.51 0.88 -13.41
C MET A 1 8.72 0.43 -14.19
N THR A 2 9.69 1.31 -14.43
CA THR A 2 11.00 0.97 -14.98
C THR A 2 11.93 0.41 -13.89
N PRO A 3 13.07 -0.21 -14.23
CA PRO A 3 14.05 -0.66 -13.23
C PRO A 3 14.56 0.45 -12.30
N GLU A 4 14.56 1.70 -12.78
CA GLU A 4 15.00 2.89 -12.04
C GLU A 4 13.94 3.45 -11.08
N GLY A 5 12.73 2.85 -11.06
CA GLY A 5 11.66 3.22 -10.12
C GLY A 5 10.60 4.17 -10.68
N ARG A 6 10.75 4.70 -11.90
CA ARG A 6 9.72 5.54 -12.55
C ARG A 6 8.47 4.71 -12.82
N PHE A 7 7.33 5.10 -12.27
CA PHE A 7 6.11 4.31 -12.27
C PHE A 7 5.13 4.66 -13.40
N ALA A 8 4.44 5.80 -13.26
CA ALA A 8 3.43 6.37 -14.15
C ALA A 8 3.27 7.87 -13.82
N ASN A 9 2.47 8.61 -14.59
CA ASN A 9 2.11 9.97 -14.24
C ASN A 9 0.89 9.98 -13.30
N ILE A 10 0.86 10.85 -12.30
CA ILE A 10 -0.25 10.95 -11.34
C ILE A 10 -1.57 11.32 -12.01
N ALA A 11 -1.54 12.08 -13.12
CA ALA A 11 -2.74 12.44 -13.86
C ALA A 11 -3.44 11.22 -14.51
N ASP A 12 -2.75 10.10 -14.66
CA ASP A 12 -3.26 8.87 -15.29
C ASP A 12 -3.85 7.87 -14.27
N ILE A 13 -3.83 8.19 -12.97
CA ILE A 13 -4.34 7.32 -11.91
C ILE A 13 -5.58 7.96 -11.31
N GLU A 14 -6.74 7.32 -11.42
CA GLU A 14 -7.98 7.86 -10.85
C GLU A 14 -7.95 7.81 -9.31
N PRO A 15 -8.54 8.80 -8.59
CA PRO A 15 -8.79 8.66 -7.16
C PRO A 15 -9.58 7.39 -6.83
N ASP A 16 -9.36 6.82 -5.65
CA ASP A 16 -9.99 5.56 -5.21
C ASP A 16 -9.67 4.38 -6.15
N SER A 17 -8.40 4.26 -6.57
CA SER A 17 -7.94 3.17 -7.42
C SER A 17 -6.59 2.60 -6.97
N SER A 18 -6.25 1.41 -7.48
CA SER A 18 -4.96 0.79 -7.19
C SER A 18 -4.31 0.10 -8.39
N ILE A 19 -2.99 -0.03 -8.34
CA ILE A 19 -2.18 -0.73 -9.35
C ILE A 19 -1.20 -1.68 -8.66
N VAL A 20 -1.28 -2.97 -9.02
CA VAL A 20 -0.34 -4.00 -8.54
C VAL A 20 0.96 -3.95 -9.32
N PHE A 21 2.09 -4.03 -8.63
CA PHE A 21 3.41 -4.10 -9.25
C PHE A 21 4.45 -4.87 -8.42
N PRO A 22 5.48 -5.44 -9.07
CA PRO A 22 6.64 -6.00 -8.40
C PRO A 22 7.63 -4.92 -7.96
N PHE A 23 8.23 -5.07 -6.78
CA PHE A 23 9.36 -4.27 -6.35
C PHE A 23 10.40 -5.12 -5.58
N PRO A 24 11.70 -5.00 -5.89
CA PRO A 24 12.25 -4.31 -7.07
C PRO A 24 11.89 -5.08 -8.36
N ARG A 25 11.55 -4.37 -9.43
CA ARG A 25 11.28 -5.00 -10.72
C ARG A 25 12.56 -5.58 -11.33
N THR A 26 12.49 -6.79 -11.86
CA THR A 26 13.65 -7.47 -12.46
C THR A 26 13.56 -7.62 -13.96
N GLY A 27 12.36 -7.54 -14.54
CA GLY A 27 12.13 -7.85 -15.95
C GLY A 27 12.06 -9.36 -16.24
N ASP A 28 12.09 -10.19 -15.19
CA ASP A 28 11.86 -11.63 -15.23
C ASP A 28 10.47 -11.89 -14.66
N ASP A 29 9.54 -12.37 -15.50
CA ASP A 29 8.13 -12.55 -15.13
C ASP A 29 7.94 -13.55 -13.99
N GLU A 30 8.77 -14.59 -13.90
CA GLU A 30 8.68 -15.58 -12.81
C GLU A 30 9.07 -14.92 -11.48
N LYS A 31 10.20 -14.22 -11.46
CA LYS A 31 10.66 -13.49 -10.25
C LYS A 31 9.74 -12.34 -9.88
N ASP A 32 9.15 -11.65 -10.86
CA ASP A 32 8.25 -10.52 -10.65
C ASP A 32 6.82 -10.98 -10.28
N SER A 33 6.53 -12.27 -10.40
CA SER A 33 5.29 -12.88 -9.91
C SER A 33 5.35 -13.32 -8.43
N GLU A 34 6.54 -13.29 -7.82
CA GLU A 34 6.75 -13.76 -6.44
C GLU A 34 5.91 -12.94 -5.43
N PRO A 35 5.10 -13.59 -4.56
CA PRO A 35 4.17 -12.91 -3.65
C PRO A 35 4.77 -11.83 -2.74
N PHE A 36 5.95 -12.07 -2.16
CA PHE A 36 6.65 -11.14 -1.27
C PHE A 36 7.27 -9.96 -2.03
N ARG A 37 7.23 -9.95 -3.35
CA ARG A 37 7.67 -8.82 -4.18
C ARG A 37 6.49 -7.99 -4.68
N ARG A 38 5.24 -8.36 -4.38
CA ARG A 38 4.05 -7.64 -4.86
C ARG A 38 3.65 -6.52 -3.91
N TYR A 39 3.46 -5.35 -4.49
CA TYR A 39 2.98 -4.14 -3.84
C TYR A 39 1.77 -3.61 -4.60
N GLN A 40 0.92 -2.83 -3.93
CA GLN A 40 -0.08 -2.00 -4.58
C GLN A 40 0.24 -0.53 -4.33
N LEU A 41 0.28 0.24 -5.42
CA LEU A 41 0.16 1.70 -5.38
C LEU A 41 -1.33 2.01 -5.32
N ILE A 42 -1.73 2.78 -4.32
CA ILE A 42 -3.11 3.21 -4.10
C ILE A 42 -3.13 4.72 -4.27
N ARG A 43 -3.99 5.24 -5.15
CA ARG A 43 -4.42 6.64 -5.07
C ARG A 43 -5.64 6.68 -4.17
N LEU A 44 -5.51 7.41 -3.07
CA LEU A 44 -6.56 7.50 -2.06
C LEU A 44 -7.87 8.02 -2.69
N ALA A 45 -9.00 7.76 -2.04
CA ALA A 45 -10.26 8.39 -2.42
C ALA A 45 -10.24 9.89 -2.11
N SER A 46 -11.11 10.67 -2.74
CA SER A 46 -11.22 12.13 -2.54
C SER A 46 -11.38 12.52 -1.07
N ASN A 47 -12.24 11.81 -0.32
CA ASN A 47 -12.45 12.03 1.12
C ASN A 47 -11.27 11.61 2.01
N ALA A 48 -10.24 11.01 1.43
CA ALA A 48 -8.99 10.64 2.09
C ALA A 48 -7.77 11.45 1.55
N GLY A 49 -8.00 12.45 0.68
CA GLY A 49 -6.95 13.30 0.11
C GLY A 49 -6.48 12.91 -1.30
N GLY A 50 -7.19 12.02 -1.98
CA GLY A 50 -6.87 11.52 -3.32
C GLY A 50 -6.79 12.56 -4.43
N ASP A 51 -7.46 13.70 -4.26
CA ASP A 51 -7.56 14.74 -5.28
C ASP A 51 -6.26 15.57 -5.41
N ALA A 52 -5.32 15.43 -4.47
CA ALA A 52 -4.02 16.09 -4.59
C ALA A 52 -3.23 15.52 -5.78
N ASN A 53 -2.37 16.37 -6.36
CA ASN A 53 -1.48 16.02 -7.48
C ASN A 53 -0.03 15.89 -7.02
N ASP A 54 0.18 15.46 -5.78
CA ASP A 54 1.49 15.23 -5.19
C ASP A 54 1.49 13.89 -4.43
N ALA A 55 2.64 13.54 -3.84
CA ALA A 55 2.84 12.29 -3.12
C ALA A 55 1.83 12.06 -1.97
N SER A 56 1.18 13.11 -1.43
CA SER A 56 0.23 12.97 -0.33
C SER A 56 -1.05 12.21 -0.73
N ALA A 57 -1.41 12.19 -2.02
CA ALA A 57 -2.55 11.44 -2.56
C ALA A 57 -2.27 9.93 -2.69
N LEU A 58 -1.02 9.50 -2.56
CA LEU A 58 -0.57 8.17 -2.92
C LEU A 58 -0.07 7.38 -1.71
N ARG A 59 -0.32 6.08 -1.70
CA ARG A 59 0.26 5.13 -0.74
C ARG A 59 0.75 3.90 -1.47
N ILE A 60 1.81 3.27 -0.95
CA ILE A 60 2.29 1.99 -1.44
C ILE A 60 2.40 1.03 -0.27
N TYR A 61 1.82 -0.15 -0.36
CA TYR A 61 1.98 -1.19 0.66
C TYR A 61 2.32 -2.53 0.03
N SER A 62 3.08 -3.34 0.75
CA SER A 62 3.26 -4.75 0.40
C SER A 62 1.92 -5.46 0.49
N MET A 63 1.60 -6.26 -0.53
CA MET A 63 0.37 -7.05 -0.56
C MET A 63 0.34 -8.18 0.48
N VAL A 64 1.44 -8.44 1.19
CA VAL A 64 1.52 -9.53 2.17
C VAL A 64 0.88 -9.11 3.49
N CYS A 65 -0.28 -9.68 3.80
CA CYS A 65 -0.95 -9.50 5.09
C CYS A 65 -0.08 -9.97 6.26
N VAL A 66 0.10 -9.13 7.29
CA VAL A 66 0.95 -9.43 8.46
C VAL A 66 0.40 -10.54 9.38
N HIS A 67 -0.86 -10.95 9.21
CA HIS A 67 -1.44 -12.06 9.97
C HIS A 67 -0.85 -13.42 9.58
N LEU A 68 -1.11 -13.86 8.34
CA LEU A 68 -0.68 -15.16 7.80
C LEU A 68 -0.41 -15.09 6.29
N TRP A 69 0.14 -13.96 5.84
CA TRP A 69 0.78 -13.74 4.53
C TRP A 69 -0.07 -13.97 3.28
N CYS A 70 -1.40 -14.05 3.43
CA CYS A 70 -2.28 -13.93 2.28
C CYS A 70 -2.07 -12.60 1.56
N LEU A 71 -2.30 -12.61 0.26
CA LEU A 71 -2.34 -11.39 -0.53
C LEU A 71 -3.69 -10.72 -0.34
N TRP A 72 -3.68 -9.51 0.22
CA TRP A 72 -4.86 -8.65 0.30
C TRP A 72 -5.07 -7.93 -1.04
N ASP A 73 -6.26 -7.34 -1.20
CA ASP A 73 -6.56 -6.46 -2.33
C ASP A 73 -7.15 -5.13 -1.86
N TYR A 74 -7.01 -4.07 -2.67
CA TYR A 74 -7.70 -2.80 -2.45
C TYR A 74 -9.08 -2.86 -3.09
N VAL A 75 -10.11 -2.45 -2.34
CA VAL A 75 -11.51 -2.51 -2.75
C VAL A 75 -12.02 -1.09 -2.94
N GLU A 76 -12.06 -0.65 -4.20
CA GLU A 76 -12.58 0.64 -4.65
C GLU A 76 -14.05 0.82 -4.25
N GLY A 77 -14.45 2.04 -3.90
CA GLY A 77 -15.82 2.41 -3.54
C GLY A 77 -16.30 1.85 -2.21
N ARG A 78 -15.49 1.05 -1.49
CA ARG A 78 -15.88 0.52 -0.19
C ARG A 78 -15.94 1.63 0.85
N GLU A 79 -17.13 1.88 1.39
CA GLU A 79 -17.27 2.73 2.57
C GLU A 79 -16.91 1.96 3.84
N ILE A 80 -15.98 2.51 4.62
CA ILE A 80 -15.58 2.01 5.94
C ILE A 80 -15.65 3.12 6.99
N GLU A 81 -15.65 2.72 8.26
CA GLU A 81 -15.53 3.65 9.39
C GLU A 81 -14.33 3.26 10.24
N ILE A 82 -13.44 4.22 10.49
CA ILE A 82 -12.26 4.07 11.34
C ILE A 82 -12.31 5.17 12.39
N ASN A 83 -12.42 4.79 13.67
CA ASN A 83 -12.50 5.74 14.79
C ASN A 83 -13.57 6.83 14.64
N GLY A 84 -14.72 6.50 14.04
CA GLY A 84 -15.84 7.44 13.80
C GLY A 84 -15.71 8.28 12.53
N GLU A 85 -14.62 8.13 11.78
CA GLU A 85 -14.41 8.80 10.48
C GLU A 85 -14.82 7.86 9.34
N LYS A 86 -15.66 8.35 8.43
CA LYS A 86 -16.03 7.62 7.21
C LYS A 86 -14.99 7.84 6.13
N LEU A 87 -14.54 6.76 5.51
CA LEU A 87 -13.57 6.76 4.43
C LEU A 87 -14.08 5.89 3.28
N THR A 88 -13.64 6.21 2.07
CA THR A 88 -13.88 5.40 0.87
C THR A 88 -12.59 4.72 0.44
N GLY A 89 -12.72 3.48 0.00
CA GLY A 89 -11.62 2.60 -0.33
C GLY A 89 -11.13 1.84 0.90
N ASN A 90 -10.77 0.58 0.72
CA ASN A 90 -10.39 -0.29 1.83
C ASN A 90 -9.37 -1.34 1.40
N ILE A 91 -8.44 -1.70 2.29
CA ILE A 91 -7.54 -2.82 2.07
C ILE A 91 -8.11 -4.06 2.76
N GLU A 92 -8.48 -5.09 1.99
CA GLU A 92 -9.16 -6.29 2.49
C GLU A 92 -8.33 -7.55 2.29
N CYS A 93 -7.97 -8.23 3.39
CA CYS A 93 -7.37 -9.56 3.34
C CYS A 93 -8.48 -10.63 3.29
N PRO A 94 -8.57 -11.42 2.20
CA PRO A 94 -9.70 -12.33 1.98
C PRO A 94 -9.68 -13.56 2.90
N CYS A 95 -8.53 -13.91 3.47
CA CYS A 95 -8.38 -15.16 4.20
C CYS A 95 -9.10 -15.16 5.57
N HIS A 96 -8.92 -14.09 6.35
CA HIS A 96 -9.41 -14.04 7.74
C HIS A 96 -10.08 -12.69 8.06
N GLY A 97 -10.34 -11.86 7.05
CA GLY A 97 -11.06 -10.59 7.22
C GLY A 97 -10.27 -9.48 7.91
N SER A 98 -8.93 -9.52 7.88
CA SER A 98 -8.12 -8.37 8.30
C SER A 98 -8.34 -7.20 7.33
N ASN A 99 -8.54 -5.99 7.87
CA ASN A 99 -8.63 -4.77 7.07
C ASN A 99 -7.59 -3.75 7.56
N TYR A 100 -7.06 -2.95 6.63
CA TYR A 100 -6.03 -1.95 6.92
C TYR A 100 -6.49 -0.58 6.45
N ASP A 101 -6.21 0.45 7.25
CA ASP A 101 -6.49 1.85 6.90
C ASP A 101 -5.65 2.21 5.66
N PRO A 102 -6.24 2.57 4.52
CA PRO A 102 -5.49 2.83 3.30
C PRO A 102 -4.54 4.03 3.42
N ARG A 103 -4.73 4.92 4.40
CA ARG A 103 -3.89 6.11 4.62
C ARG A 103 -2.61 5.77 5.38
N THR A 104 -2.64 4.72 6.20
CA THR A 104 -1.55 4.39 7.13
C THR A 104 -1.06 2.95 7.02
N GLY A 105 -1.81 2.04 6.41
CA GLY A 105 -1.53 0.61 6.39
C GLY A 105 -1.65 -0.07 7.75
N LEU A 106 -2.20 0.61 8.76
CA LEU A 106 -2.45 0.04 10.09
C LEU A 106 -3.74 -0.78 10.09
N ALA A 107 -3.70 -1.98 10.68
CA ALA A 107 -4.87 -2.83 10.79
C ALA A 107 -5.91 -2.22 11.74
N HIS A 108 -7.17 -2.16 11.32
CA HIS A 108 -8.28 -1.65 12.12
C HIS A 108 -9.44 -2.64 12.29
N LYS A 109 -9.34 -3.81 11.66
CA LYS A 109 -10.32 -4.91 11.76
C LYS A 109 -9.64 -6.25 11.54
N GLY A 110 -10.23 -7.31 12.12
CA GLY A 110 -9.79 -8.69 11.93
C GLY A 110 -8.53 -9.04 12.72
N PRO A 111 -7.97 -10.25 12.55
CA PRO A 111 -6.94 -10.75 13.46
C PRO A 111 -5.60 -10.00 13.38
N ALA A 112 -5.29 -9.29 12.29
CA ALA A 112 -4.07 -8.48 12.21
C ALA A 112 -4.05 -7.33 13.23
N MET A 113 -5.20 -6.71 13.53
CA MET A 113 -5.26 -5.61 14.52
C MET A 113 -4.98 -6.07 15.96
N MET A 114 -5.07 -7.38 16.20
CA MET A 114 -4.85 -7.99 17.51
C MET A 114 -3.39 -8.45 17.70
N GLN A 115 -2.55 -8.32 16.67
CA GLN A 115 -1.14 -8.65 16.77
C GLN A 115 -0.39 -7.54 17.51
N SER A 116 0.71 -7.91 18.17
CA SER A 116 1.60 -6.95 18.80
C SER A 116 2.35 -6.14 17.75
N LYS A 117 2.47 -4.83 17.96
CA LYS A 117 3.37 -3.98 17.17
C LYS A 117 4.77 -4.62 17.07
N PRO A 118 5.41 -4.61 15.89
CA PRO A 118 5.01 -3.92 14.65
C PRO A 118 4.11 -4.77 13.71
N ASN A 119 3.62 -5.92 14.16
CA ASN A 119 2.93 -6.90 13.30
C ASN A 119 1.45 -6.56 13.06
N ASP A 120 1.07 -5.31 13.21
CA ASP A 120 -0.28 -4.79 12.99
C ASP A 120 -0.32 -3.78 11.82
N ALA A 121 0.82 -3.41 11.23
CA ALA A 121 0.87 -2.49 10.11
C ALA A 121 1.67 -3.02 8.91
N LEU A 122 1.18 -2.73 7.70
CA LEU A 122 1.78 -3.16 6.45
C LEU A 122 3.11 -2.42 6.17
N PRO A 123 4.15 -3.15 5.73
CA PRO A 123 5.34 -2.55 5.13
C PRO A 123 5.00 -1.72 3.90
N THR A 124 5.74 -0.65 3.67
CA THR A 124 5.46 0.37 2.66
C THR A 124 6.68 0.63 1.79
N LEU A 125 6.54 1.37 0.69
CA LEU A 125 7.67 1.90 -0.08
C LEU A 125 7.61 3.42 -0.08
N PRO A 126 8.75 4.11 0.06
CA PRO A 126 8.79 5.55 -0.11
C PRO A 126 8.55 5.90 -1.59
N LEU A 127 7.87 7.01 -1.83
CA LEU A 127 7.61 7.54 -3.17
C LEU A 127 7.72 9.05 -3.18
N GLU A 128 7.97 9.60 -4.36
CA GLU A 128 7.85 11.01 -4.66
C GLU A 128 7.06 11.23 -5.96
N VAL A 129 6.57 12.45 -6.14
CA VAL A 129 5.96 12.93 -7.38
C VAL A 129 6.78 14.12 -7.82
N ASP A 130 7.38 14.05 -8.99
CA ASP A 130 8.22 15.13 -9.50
C ASP A 130 7.38 16.27 -10.09
N GLU A 131 8.07 17.33 -10.53
CA GLU A 131 7.46 18.53 -11.10
C GLU A 131 6.72 18.31 -12.43
N ASN A 132 6.92 17.16 -13.09
CA ASN A 132 6.13 16.74 -14.26
C ASN A 132 4.93 15.85 -13.87
N GLY A 133 4.77 15.54 -12.59
CA GLY A 133 3.74 14.62 -12.09
C GLY A 133 4.14 13.15 -12.22
N ASP A 134 5.37 12.83 -12.59
CA ASP A 134 5.82 11.44 -12.65
C ASP A 134 6.04 10.90 -11.24
N ILE A 135 5.51 9.69 -11.00
CA ILE A 135 5.61 8.99 -9.72
C ILE A 135 6.89 8.16 -9.73
N TRP A 136 7.70 8.31 -8.68
CA TRP A 136 8.93 7.57 -8.49
C TRP A 136 8.88 6.75 -7.21
N VAL A 137 9.13 5.45 -7.31
CA VAL A 137 9.27 4.57 -6.14
C VAL A 137 10.74 4.56 -5.73
N LEU A 138 11.00 4.98 -4.49
CA LEU A 138 12.35 5.17 -3.97
C LEU A 138 12.86 3.90 -3.27
N PRO A 139 14.19 3.71 -3.16
CA PRO A 139 14.77 2.64 -2.36
C PRO A 139 14.28 2.70 -0.90
N PRO A 140 13.76 1.60 -0.33
CA PRO A 140 13.24 1.60 1.04
C PRO A 140 14.35 1.49 2.10
N ASP A 141 14.12 2.13 3.24
CA ASP A 141 14.77 1.81 4.51
C ASP A 141 13.95 0.70 5.21
N THR A 142 14.44 -0.54 5.11
CA THR A 142 13.74 -1.73 5.61
C THR A 142 13.80 -1.89 7.13
N SER A 143 14.17 -0.85 7.89
CA SER A 143 14.00 -0.85 9.34
C SER A 143 12.52 -0.79 9.72
N LEU A 144 12.20 -1.36 10.88
CA LEU A 144 10.82 -1.41 11.39
C LEU A 144 10.24 -0.03 11.70
N GLU A 145 11.10 0.96 11.97
CA GLU A 145 10.71 2.36 12.25
C GLU A 145 10.43 3.18 10.99
N LYS A 146 10.75 2.63 9.81
CA LYS A 146 10.62 3.30 8.51
C LYS A 146 9.68 2.51 7.61
N ASN A 147 10.22 1.78 6.63
CA ASN A 147 9.41 1.12 5.62
C ASN A 147 8.98 -0.30 6.01
N GLY A 148 9.60 -0.88 7.04
CA GLY A 148 9.24 -2.18 7.57
C GLY A 148 9.85 -3.36 6.82
N VAL A 149 9.48 -4.55 7.28
CA VAL A 149 9.92 -5.84 6.73
C VAL A 149 8.71 -6.65 6.28
N ILE A 150 8.73 -7.09 5.02
CA ILE A 150 7.64 -7.87 4.41
C ILE A 150 7.36 -9.13 5.22
N GLY A 151 6.08 -9.38 5.51
CA GLY A 151 5.63 -10.49 6.34
C GLY A 151 5.79 -10.28 7.85
N LEU A 152 6.47 -9.23 8.29
CA LEU A 152 6.58 -8.86 9.70
C LEU A 152 5.73 -7.62 10.00
N GLY A 153 6.05 -6.48 9.39
CA GLY A 153 5.32 -5.22 9.59
C GLY A 153 6.22 -4.01 9.79
N ARG A 154 5.67 -2.95 10.40
CA ARG A 154 6.37 -1.71 10.76
C ARG A 154 5.70 -0.98 11.92
N TYR A 155 6.41 -0.07 12.58
CA TYR A 155 5.81 0.82 13.56
C TYR A 155 5.05 1.97 12.87
N VAL A 156 3.88 2.30 13.42
CA VAL A 156 2.97 3.39 13.06
C VAL A 156 2.53 4.12 14.32
#